data_AF-A0A1T8V8C6-F1
#
_entry.id   AF-A0A1T8V8C6-F1
#
_cell.length_a   1.000
_cell.length_b   1.000
_cell.length_c   1.000
_cell.angle_alpha   90.00
_cell.angle_beta   90.00
_cell.angle_gamma   90.00
#
_symmetry.space_group_name_H-M   'P 1'
#
loop_
_entity.id
_entity.type
_entity.pdbx_description
1 polymer ?
#
loop_
_entity_poly.entity_id
_entity_poly.type
_entity_poly.pdbx_seq_one_letter_code
_entity_poly.pdbx_strand_id
1 'polypeptide(L)'
;MSAPTIPSVADLLRGALAELRRPLDPATGNGWKQSGYGGHNSCKCAAGAIYVAAGALDPGDGRDGLPAAFALLAEAIGSPRGNEGHVIHWNDEPARTFPEVEAAFERAIELAEAGVR
;
A
#
# COMPACT_ATOMS: atom_id res chain seq x y z
N MET A 1 4.71 -10.29 -29.56
CA MET A 1 4.04 -9.17 -28.87
C MET A 1 3.36 -9.77 -27.65
N SER A 2 3.88 -9.51 -26.44
CA SER A 2 3.23 -10.00 -25.21
C SER A 2 1.95 -9.20 -24.99
N ALA A 3 0.85 -9.87 -24.64
CA ALA A 3 -0.38 -9.21 -24.26
C ALA A 3 -0.12 -8.29 -23.04
N PRO A 4 -0.79 -7.13 -22.93
CA PRO A 4 -0.71 -6.32 -21.72
C PRO A 4 -1.18 -7.16 -20.54
N THR A 5 -0.28 -7.38 -19.57
CA THR A 5 -0.60 -8.09 -18.34
C THR A 5 -1.43 -7.17 -17.45
N ILE A 6 -2.62 -7.62 -17.05
CA ILE A 6 -3.44 -6.91 -16.07
C ILE A 6 -2.63 -6.86 -14.75
N PRO A 7 -2.42 -5.67 -14.14
CA PRO A 7 -1.69 -5.55 -12.88
C PRO A 7 -2.31 -6.41 -11.78
N SER A 8 -1.49 -7.20 -11.10
CA SER A 8 -1.94 -8.01 -9.96
C SER A 8 -2.07 -7.18 -8.68
N VAL A 9 -2.74 -7.71 -7.67
CA VAL A 9 -2.79 -7.09 -6.33
C VAL A 9 -1.38 -7.00 -5.72
N ALA A 10 -0.49 -7.96 -6.02
CA ALA A 10 0.90 -7.89 -5.61
C ALA A 10 1.62 -6.71 -6.28
N ASP A 11 1.38 -6.44 -7.57
CA ASP A 11 1.97 -5.28 -8.27
C ASP A 11 1.49 -3.96 -7.66
N LEU A 12 0.20 -3.89 -7.30
CA LEU A 12 -0.37 -2.74 -6.60
C LEU A 12 0.31 -2.52 -5.24
N LEU A 13 0.45 -3.56 -4.42
CA LEU A 13 1.10 -3.47 -3.11
C LEU A 13 2.60 -3.11 -3.23
N ARG A 14 3.30 -3.63 -4.24
CA ARG A 14 4.70 -3.25 -4.52
C ARG A 14 4.82 -1.79 -4.93
N GLY A 15 3.91 -1.31 -5.80
CA GLY A 15 3.86 0.11 -6.18
C GLY A 15 3.63 1.01 -4.98
N ALA A 16 2.72 0.63 -4.08
CA ALA A 16 2.44 1.37 -2.86
C ALA A 16 3.66 1.38 -1.91
N LEU A 17 4.32 0.24 -1.71
CA LEU A 17 5.54 0.17 -0.90
C LEU A 17 6.67 1.03 -1.49
N ALA A 18 6.83 1.00 -2.82
CA ALA A 18 7.81 1.85 -3.49
C ALA A 18 7.52 3.34 -3.24
N GLU A 19 6.26 3.76 -3.27
CA GLU A 19 5.86 5.13 -2.94
C GLU A 19 6.23 5.55 -1.51
N LEU A 20 6.07 4.65 -0.54
CA LEU A 20 6.44 4.90 0.85
C LEU A 20 7.95 4.91 1.07
N ARG A 21 8.72 4.16 0.28
CA ARG A 21 10.20 4.16 0.33
C ARG A 21 10.86 5.39 -0.29
N ARG A 22 10.13 6.20 -1.05
CA ARG A 22 10.69 7.40 -1.70
C ARG A 22 11.23 8.39 -0.67
N PRO A 23 12.40 9.00 -0.86
CA PRO A 23 12.99 9.94 0.10
C PRO A 23 12.32 11.33 -0.01
N LEU A 24 11.06 11.43 0.43
CA LEU A 24 10.27 12.67 0.34
C LEU A 24 10.44 13.56 1.58
N ASP A 25 10.58 12.95 2.76
CA ASP A 25 10.87 13.66 4.00
C ASP A 25 12.39 13.62 4.29
N PRO A 26 13.08 14.77 4.34
CA PRO A 26 14.52 14.82 4.63
C PRO A 26 14.87 14.39 6.06
N ALA A 27 13.93 14.43 7.01
CA ALA A 27 14.18 14.02 8.38
C ALA A 27 14.14 12.49 8.56
N THR A 28 13.24 11.82 7.85
CA THR A 28 13.00 10.38 7.99
C THR A 28 13.52 9.53 6.83
N GLY A 29 13.89 10.16 5.72
CA GLY A 29 14.45 9.50 4.54
C GLY A 29 13.45 8.67 3.74
N ASN A 30 12.15 8.80 4.01
CA ASN A 30 11.08 8.04 3.38
C ASN A 30 9.85 8.93 3.11
N GLY A 31 8.81 8.34 2.51
CA GLY A 31 7.60 9.02 2.05
C GLY A 31 6.39 8.69 2.91
N TRP A 32 6.58 8.04 4.05
CA TRP A 32 5.49 7.66 4.95
C TRP A 32 5.15 8.78 5.93
N LYS A 33 3.87 8.89 6.27
CA LYS A 33 3.40 9.69 7.41
C LYS A 33 2.08 9.15 7.97
N GLN A 34 1.82 9.49 9.23
CA GLN A 34 0.51 9.38 9.86
C GLN A 34 -0.44 10.49 9.36
N SER A 35 -1.75 10.22 9.44
CA SER A 35 -2.84 11.18 9.31
C SER A 35 -2.83 12.00 8.02
N GLY A 36 -2.45 11.40 6.89
CA GLY A 36 -2.56 12.08 5.60
C GLY A 36 -2.43 11.17 4.40
N TYR A 37 -3.47 11.18 3.54
CA TYR A 37 -3.48 10.44 2.28
C TYR A 37 -2.36 10.86 1.32
N GLY A 38 -1.94 12.13 1.34
CA GLY A 38 -0.91 12.63 0.44
C GLY A 38 -1.22 12.42 -1.05
N GLY A 39 -0.20 12.57 -1.89
CA GLY A 39 -0.27 12.33 -3.34
C GLY A 39 1.11 11.99 -3.88
N HIS A 40 1.28 11.88 -5.20
CA HIS A 40 2.55 11.43 -5.78
C HIS A 40 3.78 12.17 -5.22
N ASN A 41 3.74 13.49 -5.04
CA ASN A 41 4.91 14.27 -4.61
C ASN A 41 4.87 14.71 -3.14
N SER A 42 4.10 14.03 -2.30
CA SER A 42 4.06 14.30 -0.86
C SER A 42 4.07 13.01 -0.05
N CYS A 43 4.49 13.11 1.22
CA CYS A 43 4.39 11.99 2.14
C CYS A 43 2.93 11.57 2.31
N LYS A 44 2.71 10.28 2.50
CA LYS A 44 1.39 9.65 2.54
C LYS A 44 1.32 8.51 3.55
N CYS A 45 0.11 8.22 4.02
CA CYS A 45 -0.18 7.03 4.80
C CYS A 45 -0.21 5.78 3.91
N ALA A 46 -0.28 4.61 4.54
CA ALA A 46 -0.42 3.33 3.85
C ALA A 46 -1.58 3.30 2.84
N ALA A 47 -2.76 3.82 3.20
CA ALA A 47 -3.91 3.87 2.30
C ALA A 47 -3.67 4.81 1.11
N GLY A 48 -3.11 5.99 1.37
CA GLY A 48 -2.73 6.95 0.32
C GLY A 48 -1.76 6.35 -0.69
N ALA A 49 -0.76 5.60 -0.24
CA ALA A 49 0.17 4.91 -1.12
C ALA A 49 -0.52 3.89 -2.04
N ILE A 50 -1.50 3.14 -1.53
CA ILE A 50 -2.28 2.20 -2.33
C ILE A 50 -3.07 2.94 -3.42
N TYR A 51 -3.73 4.06 -3.10
CA TYR A 51 -4.45 4.85 -4.12
C TYR A 51 -3.52 5.42 -5.19
N VAL A 52 -2.36 5.94 -4.77
CA VAL A 52 -1.36 6.50 -5.68
C VAL A 52 -0.82 5.43 -6.63
N ALA A 53 -0.55 4.23 -6.11
CA ALA A 53 -0.12 3.10 -6.92
C ALA A 53 -1.21 2.63 -7.88
N ALA A 54 -2.47 2.55 -7.44
CA ALA A 54 -3.60 2.17 -8.30
C ALA A 54 -3.77 3.13 -9.48
N GLY A 55 -3.74 4.44 -9.23
CA GLY A 55 -3.84 5.45 -10.29
C GLY A 55 -2.68 5.42 -11.29
N ALA A 56 -1.50 4.96 -10.87
CA ALA A 56 -0.35 4.79 -11.76
C ALA A 56 -0.44 3.52 -12.62
N LEU A 57 -1.05 2.45 -12.09
CA LEU A 57 -1.19 1.16 -12.77
C LEU A 57 -2.37 1.12 -13.74
N ASP A 58 -3.45 1.85 -13.43
CA ASP A 58 -4.63 1.94 -14.29
C ASP A 58 -5.26 3.34 -14.21
N PRO A 59 -4.91 4.24 -15.16
CA PRO A 59 -5.42 5.60 -15.19
C PRO A 59 -6.86 5.73 -15.73
N GLY A 60 -7.50 4.63 -16.15
CA GLY A 60 -8.81 4.64 -16.81
C GLY A 60 -10.00 4.39 -15.88
N ASP A 61 -9.89 3.39 -14.99
CA ASP A 61 -10.93 3.07 -13.97
C ASP A 61 -10.43 2.09 -12.87
N GLY A 62 -9.14 1.71 -12.87
CA GLY A 62 -8.63 0.54 -12.13
C GLY A 62 -8.42 0.72 -10.64
N ARG A 63 -9.56 0.77 -9.96
CA ARG A 63 -9.68 0.62 -8.51
C ARG A 63 -10.08 -0.80 -8.10
N ASP A 64 -10.26 -1.72 -9.05
CA ASP A 64 -10.69 -3.10 -8.80
C ASP A 64 -9.77 -3.87 -7.85
N GLY A 65 -8.47 -3.56 -7.87
CA GLY A 65 -7.49 -4.16 -6.96
C GLY A 65 -7.50 -3.58 -5.54
N LEU A 66 -8.15 -2.43 -5.29
CA LEU A 66 -8.11 -1.75 -3.99
C LEU A 66 -8.70 -2.59 -2.86
N PRO A 67 -9.92 -3.16 -2.96
CA PRO A 67 -10.50 -3.92 -1.87
C PRO A 67 -9.62 -5.11 -1.47
N ALA A 68 -9.03 -5.80 -2.45
CA ALA A 68 -8.13 -6.92 -2.23
C ALA A 68 -6.80 -6.47 -1.59
N ALA A 69 -6.20 -5.37 -2.05
CA ALA A 69 -4.98 -4.82 -1.47
C ALA A 69 -5.20 -4.42 0.00
N PHE A 70 -6.31 -3.75 0.30
CA PHE A 70 -6.66 -3.39 1.68
C PHE A 70 -6.92 -4.61 2.56
N ALA A 71 -7.62 -5.63 2.05
CA ALA A 71 -7.88 -6.84 2.79
C ALA A 71 -6.57 -7.59 3.15
N LEU A 72 -5.66 -7.72 2.18
CA LEU A 72 -4.36 -8.38 2.39
C LEU A 72 -3.46 -7.60 3.34
N LEU A 73 -3.41 -6.27 3.22
CA LEU A 73 -2.65 -5.45 4.17
C LEU A 73 -3.26 -5.51 5.57
N ALA A 74 -4.59 -5.49 5.67
CA ALA A 74 -5.28 -5.67 6.95
C ALA A 74 -4.99 -7.05 7.58
N GLU A 75 -4.93 -8.11 6.78
CA GLU A 75 -4.53 -9.43 7.23
C GLU A 75 -3.07 -9.45 7.73
N ALA A 76 -2.16 -8.82 7.00
CA ALA A 76 -0.73 -8.72 7.35
C ALA A 76 -0.45 -7.94 8.65
N ILE A 77 -1.40 -7.14 9.13
CA ILE A 77 -1.35 -6.40 10.41
C ILE A 77 -2.18 -7.08 11.51
N GLY A 78 -2.70 -8.30 11.28
CA GLY A 78 -3.46 -9.06 12.27
C GLY A 78 -4.94 -8.72 12.36
N SER A 79 -5.50 -8.04 11.36
CA SER A 79 -6.92 -7.69 11.27
C SER A 79 -7.59 -8.41 10.09
N PRO A 80 -7.78 -9.75 10.15
CA PRO A 80 -8.36 -10.52 9.05
C PRO A 80 -9.76 -10.01 8.69
N ARG A 81 -10.08 -9.97 7.40
CA ARG A 81 -11.30 -9.34 6.84
C ARG A 81 -11.40 -7.83 7.10
N GLY A 82 -10.30 -7.18 7.46
CA GLY A 82 -10.25 -5.73 7.56
C GLY A 82 -10.34 -5.04 6.20
N ASN A 83 -10.44 -3.72 6.25
CA ASN A 83 -10.63 -2.87 5.09
C ASN A 83 -9.74 -1.61 5.22
N GLU A 84 -9.91 -0.67 4.30
CA GLU A 84 -9.19 0.62 4.31
C GLU A 84 -9.21 1.30 5.69
N GLY A 85 -10.37 1.37 6.35
CA GLY A 85 -10.49 2.03 7.66
C GLY A 85 -9.63 1.39 8.75
N HIS A 86 -9.46 0.07 8.71
CA HIS A 86 -8.57 -0.64 9.63
C HIS A 86 -7.10 -0.31 9.36
N VAL A 87 -6.71 -0.27 8.07
CA VAL A 87 -5.35 0.11 7.66
C VAL A 87 -5.02 1.55 8.07
N ILE A 88 -5.97 2.49 7.90
CA ILE A 88 -5.80 3.89 8.31
C ILE A 88 -5.64 3.98 9.83
N HIS A 89 -6.54 3.34 10.58
CA HIS A 89 -6.48 3.38 12.04
C HIS A 89 -5.14 2.84 12.57
N TRP A 90 -4.70 1.70 12.04
CA TRP A 90 -3.43 1.08 12.38
C TRP A 90 -2.21 1.92 11.98
N ASN A 91 -2.25 2.53 10.78
CA ASN A 91 -1.21 3.44 10.31
C ASN A 91 -1.06 4.66 11.23
N ASP A 92 -2.18 5.16 11.74
CA ASP A 92 -2.24 6.40 12.53
C ASP A 92 -2.09 6.19 14.03
N GLU A 93 -1.83 4.96 14.48
CA GLU A 93 -1.45 4.68 15.86
C GLU A 93 -0.20 5.51 16.23
N PRO A 94 -0.18 6.29 17.34
CA PRO A 94 0.90 7.23 17.63
C PRO A 94 2.30 6.61 17.70
N ALA A 95 2.40 5.34 18.08
CA ALA A 95 3.67 4.61 18.18
C ALA A 95 4.11 3.95 16.85
N ARG A 96 3.29 4.02 15.80
CA ARG A 96 3.57 3.40 14.51
C ARG A 96 4.87 3.97 13.92
N THR A 97 5.68 3.08 13.36
CA THR A 97 6.93 3.44 12.70
C THR A 97 6.93 2.98 11.24
N PHE A 98 7.74 3.64 10.41
CA PHE A 98 7.87 3.24 9.00
C PHE A 98 8.35 1.80 8.80
N PRO A 99 9.35 1.26 9.54
CA PRO A 99 9.76 -0.13 9.40
C PRO A 99 8.62 -1.15 9.64
N GLU A 100 7.69 -0.86 10.55
CA GLU A 100 6.53 -1.73 10.75
C GLU A 100 5.54 -1.66 9.59
N VAL A 101 5.37 -0.47 9.00
CA VAL A 101 4.57 -0.26 7.79
C VAL A 101 5.17 -1.01 6.61
N GLU A 102 6.48 -0.86 6.40
CA GLU A 102 7.24 -1.58 5.39
C GLU A 102 7.08 -3.09 5.54
N ALA A 103 7.32 -3.64 6.73
CA ALA A 103 7.19 -5.07 6.99
C ALA A 103 5.76 -5.60 6.79
N ALA A 104 4.73 -4.78 7.07
CA ALA A 104 3.34 -5.14 6.80
C ALA A 104 3.05 -5.24 5.30
N PHE A 105 3.56 -4.29 4.50
CA PHE A 105 3.46 -4.37 3.05
C PHE A 105 4.19 -5.59 2.49
N GLU A 106 5.39 -5.90 2.97
CA GLU A 106 6.15 -7.09 2.55
C GLU A 106 5.37 -8.38 2.83
N ARG A 107 4.80 -8.54 4.04
CA ARG A 107 3.92 -9.67 4.36
C ARG A 107 2.67 -9.71 3.48
N ALA A 108 2.05 -8.56 3.20
CA ALA A 108 0.86 -8.50 2.34
C ALA A 108 1.18 -8.91 0.88
N ILE A 109 2.37 -8.56 0.39
CA ILE A 109 2.86 -8.99 -0.93
C ILE A 109 3.05 -10.52 -0.95
N GLU A 110 3.67 -11.10 0.07
CA GLU A 110 3.83 -12.55 0.18
C GLU A 110 2.49 -13.30 0.20
N LEU A 111 1.50 -12.79 0.95
CA LEU A 111 0.14 -13.34 0.97
C LEU A 111 -0.53 -13.26 -0.41
N ALA A 112 -0.37 -12.12 -1.10
CA ALA A 112 -0.90 -11.94 -2.45
C ALA A 112 -0.31 -12.96 -3.44
N GLU A 113 0.99 -13.22 -3.36
CA GLU A 113 1.69 -14.16 -4.23
C GLU A 113 1.35 -15.62 -3.91
N ALA A 114 1.13 -15.95 -2.65
CA ALA A 114 0.76 -17.31 -2.22
C ALA A 114 -0.64 -17.71 -2.69
N GLY A 115 -1.60 -16.76 -2.74
CA GLY A 115 -2.97 -17.00 -3.18
C GLY A 115 -3.17 -17.16 -4.70
N VAL A 116 -2.11 -16.95 -5.50
CA VAL A 116 -2.13 -17.06 -6.97
C VAL A 116 -1.71 -18.47 -7.45
N ARG A 117 -1.32 -19.37 -6.54
CA ARG A 117 -0.88 -20.75 -6.85
C ARG A 117 -2.01 -21.77 -6.79
#